data_AF-A0A024EJQ8-F1
#
_entry.id   AF-A0A024EJQ8-F1
#
_cell.length_a   1.000
_cell.length_b   1.000
_cell.length_c   1.000
_cell.angle_alpha   90.00
_cell.angle_beta   90.00
_cell.angle_gamma   90.00
#
_symmetry.space_group_name_H-M   'P 1'
#
loop_
_entity.id
_entity.type
_entity.pdbx_description
1 polymer ?
#
loop_
_entity_poly.entity_id
_entity_poly.type
_entity_poly.pdbx_seq_one_letter_code
_entity_poly.pdbx_strand_id
1 'polypeptide(L)'
;MPGIVPMGRDTYIVAKDGSFTTFGGGAVKAELYQQANVFCENKGKQLMPVKEASRDSGYGRYANAELQFRCLDANDPELRRPTMSSEPSVKIKVE
;
A
#
# COMPACT_ATOMS: atom_id res chain seq x y z
N MET A 1 -3.04 -10.44 -13.51
CA MET A 1 -3.42 -9.99 -12.15
C MET A 1 -2.12 -9.79 -11.38
N PRO A 2 -1.89 -8.63 -10.73
CA PRO A 2 -0.74 -8.51 -9.83
C PRO A 2 -0.92 -9.55 -8.71
N GLY A 3 0.08 -10.39 -8.53
CA GLY A 3 0.04 -11.42 -7.48
C GLY A 3 0.31 -10.79 -6.13
N ILE A 4 -0.56 -11.05 -5.15
CA ILE A 4 -0.25 -10.79 -3.74
C ILE A 4 0.83 -11.79 -3.34
N VAL A 5 1.98 -11.28 -2.90
CA VAL A 5 3.13 -12.10 -2.49
C VAL A 5 3.24 -12.06 -0.96
N PRO A 6 3.31 -13.21 -0.28
CA PRO A 6 3.58 -13.24 1.15
C PRO A 6 5.05 -12.88 1.43
N MET A 7 5.29 -11.93 2.34
CA MET A 7 6.63 -11.54 2.80
C MET A 7 6.95 -12.00 4.23
N GLY A 8 5.98 -12.60 4.93
CA GLY A 8 6.15 -13.07 6.29
C GLY A 8 4.89 -13.73 6.82
N ARG A 9 4.83 -13.96 8.13
CA ARG A 9 3.75 -14.70 8.78
C ARG A 9 2.37 -14.06 8.58
N ASP A 10 2.31 -12.73 8.64
CA ASP A 10 1.07 -11.95 8.50
C ASP A 10 1.22 -10.78 7.53
N THR A 11 2.37 -10.67 6.85
CA THR A 11 2.74 -9.56 5.96
C THR A 11 2.73 -9.99 4.50
N TYR A 12 2.13 -9.15 3.67
CA TYR A 12 1.96 -9.36 2.25
C TYR A 12 2.39 -8.09 1.49
N ILE A 13 2.82 -8.27 0.25
CA ILE A 13 3.13 -7.20 -0.67
C ILE A 13 2.35 -7.41 -1.96
N VAL A 14 1.86 -6.32 -2.52
CA VAL A 14 1.29 -6.29 -3.85
C VAL A 14 1.89 -5.12 -4.60
N ALA A 15 2.39 -5.38 -5.80
CA ALA A 15 2.94 -4.37 -6.68
C ALA A 15 2.30 -4.50 -8.04
N LYS A 16 2.00 -3.36 -8.66
CA LYS A 16 1.39 -3.30 -9.98
C LYS A 16 1.97 -2.12 -10.75
N ASP A 17 2.34 -2.38 -11.99
CA ASP A 17 2.54 -1.37 -13.00
C ASP A 17 1.19 -0.90 -13.55
N GLY A 18 1.04 0.41 -13.63
CA GLY A 18 -0.07 1.05 -14.32
C GLY A 18 0.01 0.77 -15.82
N SER A 19 -1.15 0.88 -16.49
CA SER A 19 -1.21 0.72 -17.93
C SER A 19 -0.78 2.01 -18.64
N PHE A 20 -0.65 1.98 -19.97
CA PHE A 20 -0.40 3.16 -20.81
C PHE A 20 -1.39 4.30 -20.56
N THR A 21 -2.61 3.97 -20.09
CA THR A 21 -3.68 4.94 -19.76
C THR A 21 -3.66 5.41 -18.31
N THR A 22 -2.81 4.84 -17.45
CA THR A 22 -2.77 5.16 -16.02
C THR A 22 -1.67 6.19 -15.75
N PHE A 23 -2.07 7.45 -15.63
CA PHE A 23 -1.13 8.56 -15.43
C PHE A 23 -0.80 8.80 -13.95
N GLY A 24 -1.73 8.52 -13.04
CA GLY A 24 -1.54 8.69 -11.59
C GLY A 24 -1.19 7.38 -10.89
N GLY A 25 -0.06 7.36 -10.17
CA GLY A 25 0.32 6.26 -9.29
C GLY A 25 -0.68 6.08 -8.14
N GLY A 26 -1.39 7.15 -7.76
CA GLY A 26 -2.48 7.11 -6.80
C GLY A 26 -3.65 6.21 -7.25
N ALA A 27 -4.00 6.19 -8.54
CA ALA A 27 -5.06 5.34 -9.06
C ALA A 27 -4.67 3.85 -8.99
N VAL A 28 -3.44 3.53 -9.39
CA VAL A 28 -2.88 2.17 -9.25
C VAL A 28 -2.89 1.75 -7.78
N LYS A 29 -2.47 2.64 -6.88
CA LYS A 29 -2.47 2.38 -5.44
C LYS A 29 -3.88 2.09 -4.90
N ALA A 30 -4.89 2.84 -5.33
CA ALA A 30 -6.27 2.59 -4.91
C ALA A 30 -6.77 1.19 -5.31
N GLU A 31 -6.43 0.73 -6.52
CA GLU A 31 -6.74 -0.64 -6.95
C GLU A 31 -6.01 -1.69 -6.10
N LEU A 32 -4.76 -1.43 -5.71
CA LEU A 32 -4.02 -2.32 -4.82
C LEU A 32 -4.67 -2.42 -3.45
N TYR A 33 -5.14 -1.30 -2.90
CA TYR A 33 -5.89 -1.28 -1.63
C TYR A 33 -7.18 -2.10 -1.72
N GLN A 34 -7.94 -2.01 -2.82
CA GLN A 34 -9.15 -2.81 -3.01
C GLN A 34 -8.84 -4.31 -3.04
N GLN A 35 -7.81 -4.73 -3.78
CA GLN A 35 -7.41 -6.14 -3.84
C GLN A 35 -6.90 -6.66 -2.49
N ALA A 36 -6.09 -5.87 -1.80
CA ALA A 36 -5.57 -6.21 -0.49
C ALA A 36 -6.70 -6.35 0.54
N ASN A 37 -7.69 -5.44 0.49
CA ASN A 37 -8.86 -5.49 1.36
C ASN A 37 -9.67 -6.77 1.12
N VAL A 38 -10.02 -7.08 -0.15
CA VAL A 38 -10.72 -8.33 -0.50
C VAL A 38 -9.93 -9.56 -0.05
N PHE A 39 -8.60 -9.54 -0.17
CA PHE A 39 -7.76 -10.65 0.27
C PHE A 39 -7.80 -10.87 1.79
N CYS A 40 -7.77 -9.80 2.58
CA CYS A 40 -7.89 -9.91 4.04
C CYS A 40 -9.33 -10.28 4.46
N GLU A 41 -10.35 -9.70 3.83
CA GLU A 41 -11.77 -10.01 4.09
C GLU A 41 -12.08 -11.48 3.81
N ASN A 42 -11.54 -12.05 2.72
CA ASN A 42 -11.66 -13.48 2.42
C ASN A 42 -11.03 -14.39 3.49
N LYS A 43 -10.16 -13.84 4.34
CA LYS A 43 -9.55 -14.54 5.48
C LYS A 43 -10.25 -14.22 6.81
N GLY A 44 -11.31 -13.41 6.81
CA GLY A 44 -11.95 -12.91 8.02
C GLY A 44 -11.09 -11.93 8.82
N LYS A 45 -10.11 -11.31 8.17
CA LYS A 45 -9.15 -10.39 8.78
C LYS A 45 -9.31 -8.98 8.20
N GLN A 46 -8.82 -7.99 8.92
CA GLN A 46 -8.83 -6.60 8.50
C GLN A 46 -7.48 -6.20 7.87
N LEU A 47 -7.55 -5.40 6.80
CA LEU A 47 -6.39 -4.82 6.16
C LEU A 47 -5.72 -3.79 7.08
N MET A 48 -4.42 -3.94 7.29
CA MET A 48 -3.56 -2.92 7.88
C MET A 48 -2.44 -2.55 6.88
N PRO A 49 -2.45 -1.34 6.29
CA PRO A 49 -1.33 -0.89 5.48
C PRO A 49 -0.09 -0.69 6.36
N VAL A 50 1.04 -1.26 5.93
CA VAL A 50 2.33 -1.15 6.63
C VAL A 50 3.23 -0.15 5.91
N LYS A 51 3.28 -0.24 4.57
CA LYS A 51 4.08 0.65 3.74
C LYS A 51 3.40 0.83 2.40
N GLU A 52 3.34 2.07 1.95
CA GLU A 52 2.80 2.42 0.65
C GLU A 52 3.85 3.19 -0.15
N ALA A 53 3.97 2.84 -1.43
CA ALA A 53 4.78 3.58 -2.38
C ALA A 53 3.98 3.71 -3.67
N SER A 54 3.89 4.92 -4.20
CA SER A 54 3.30 5.18 -5.51
C SER A 54 4.21 6.13 -6.27
N ARG A 55 4.34 5.90 -7.56
CA ARG A 55 5.03 6.79 -8.49
C ARG A 55 4.10 7.07 -9.65
N ASP A 56 4.00 8.34 -9.99
CA ASP A 56 3.22 8.79 -11.13
C ASP A 56 3.93 8.46 -12.44
N SER A 57 3.16 8.43 -13.52
CA SER A 57 3.75 8.23 -14.85
C SER A 57 4.58 9.45 -15.24
N GLY A 58 5.60 9.21 -16.06
CA GLY A 58 6.51 10.25 -16.51
C GLY A 58 7.02 9.95 -17.91
N TYR A 59 7.89 10.82 -18.42
CA TYR A 59 8.46 10.65 -19.76
C TYR A 59 9.15 9.27 -19.89
N GLY A 60 8.57 8.39 -20.71
CA GLY A 60 9.06 7.03 -20.95
C GLY A 60 8.86 6.04 -19.79
N ARG A 61 8.01 6.34 -18.80
CA ARG A 61 7.79 5.48 -17.62
C ARG A 61 6.32 5.41 -17.24
N TYR A 62 5.81 4.20 -16.99
CA TYR A 62 4.45 3.99 -16.51
C TYR A 62 4.33 4.32 -15.02
N ALA A 63 3.13 4.72 -14.59
CA ALA A 63 2.83 4.83 -13.17
C ALA A 63 3.02 3.45 -12.52
N ASN A 64 3.46 3.41 -11.27
CA ASN A 64 3.57 2.14 -10.54
C ASN A 64 3.21 2.35 -9.07
N ALA A 65 2.66 1.32 -8.45
CA ALA A 65 2.39 1.34 -7.03
C ALA A 65 2.82 0.02 -6.39
N GLU A 66 3.20 0.12 -5.13
CA GLU A 66 3.52 -0.97 -4.25
C GLU A 66 2.81 -0.71 -2.91
N LEU A 67 2.12 -1.73 -2.41
CA LEU A 67 1.46 -1.72 -1.13
C LEU A 67 1.90 -2.95 -0.34
N GLN A 68 2.53 -2.70 0.79
CA GLN A 68 2.81 -3.70 1.80
C GLN A 68 1.75 -3.57 2.88
N PHE A 69 1.09 -4.67 3.19
CA PHE A 69 -0.02 -4.72 4.12
C PHE A 69 0.04 -5.98 4.96
N ARG A 70 -0.64 -5.93 6.10
CA ARG A 70 -0.87 -7.08 6.96
C ARG A 70 -2.36 -7.37 7.02
N CYS A 71 -2.70 -8.65 7.15
CA CYS A 71 -4.05 -9.05 7.49
C CYS A 71 -4.06 -9.42 8.97
N LEU A 72 -4.71 -8.60 9.79
CA LEU A 72 -4.78 -8.78 11.25
C LEU A 72 -6.22 -9.00 11.69
N ASP A 73 -6.42 -9.69 12.80
CA ASP A 73 -7.75 -9.86 13.38
C ASP A 73 -8.29 -8.51 13.88
N ALA A 74 -9.59 -8.24 13.77
CA ALA A 74 -10.18 -6.96 14.20
C ALA A 74 -9.93 -6.62 15.69
N ASN A 75 -9.61 -7.63 16.51
CA ASN A 75 -9.26 -7.49 17.92
C ASN A 75 -7.75 -7.32 18.17
N ASP A 76 -6.93 -7.30 17.13
CA ASP A 76 -5.48 -7.18 17.24
C ASP A 76 -5.09 -5.76 17.70
N PRO A 77 -4.31 -5.61 18.77
CA PRO A 77 -3.86 -4.31 19.26
C PRO A 77 -2.98 -3.55 18.23
N GLU A 78 -2.36 -4.23 17.26
CA GLU A 78 -1.60 -3.57 16.19
C GLU A 78 -2.52 -2.81 15.22
N LEU A 79 -3.76 -3.25 14.97
CA LEU A 79 -4.74 -2.47 14.16
C LEU A 79 -5.11 -1.13 14.80
N ARG A 80 -5.10 -1.06 16.14
CA ARG A 80 -5.43 0.15 16.89
C ARG A 80 -4.35 1.22 16.79
N ARG A 81 -3.17 0.88 16.27
CA ARG A 81 -2.07 1.81 16.02
C ARG A 81 -1.99 2.08 14.52
N PRO A 82 -2.70 3.09 13.99
CA PRO A 82 -2.34 3.65 12.71
C PRO A 82 -1.00 4.37 12.91
N THR A 83 0.11 3.64 12.93
CA THR A 83 1.42 4.22 12.64
C THR A 83 1.49 4.47 11.13
N MET A 84 0.55 5.25 10.60
CA MET A 84 0.87 6.16 9.53
C MET A 84 1.83 7.16 10.18
N SER A 85 3.12 6.82 10.21
CA SER A 85 4.15 7.81 10.37
C SER A 85 3.99 8.74 9.18
N SER A 86 3.15 9.77 9.32
CA SER A 86 3.44 11.02 8.66
C SER A 86 4.89 11.31 9.06
N GLU A 87 5.82 11.18 8.12
CA GLU A 87 7.06 11.92 8.27
C GLU A 87 6.63 13.39 8.10
N PRO A 88 6.52 14.23 9.15
CA PRO A 88 6.55 15.65 8.91
C PRO A 88 7.97 15.94 8.43
N SER A 89 8.13 16.06 7.12
CA SER A 89 9.37 16.58 6.53
C SER A 89 9.42 18.08 6.76
N VAL A 90 9.50 18.52 8.01
CA VAL A 90 9.74 19.91 8.38
C VAL A 90 11.13 19.98 9.01
N LYS A 91 12.15 20.07 8.16
CA LYS A 91 13.46 20.57 8.59
C LYS A 91 13.40 22.09 8.59
N ILE A 92 12.94 22.69 9.68
CA ILE A 92 13.22 24.11 9.95
C ILE A 92 14.71 24.20 10.21
N LYS A 93 15.47 24.73 9.24
CA LYS A 93 16.78 25.31 9.53
C LYS A 93 16.57 26.81 9.61
N VAL A 94 16.50 27.31 10.84
CA VAL A 94 16.62 28.73 11.15
C VAL A 94 18.09 29.11 10.96
N GLU A 95 18.35 30.09 10.11
CA GLU A 95 19.51 30.99 10.22
C GLU A 95 19.15 32.33 9.58
#